data_AF-Q9ZUI2-F1
#
_entry.id   AF-Q9ZUI2-F1
#
_cell.length_a   1.000
_cell.length_b   1.000
_cell.length_c   1.000
_cell.angle_alpha   90.00
_cell.angle_beta   90.00
_cell.angle_gamma   90.00
#
_symmetry.space_group_name_H-M   'P 1'
#
loop_
_entity.id
_entity.type
_entity.pdbx_description
1 polymer ?
#
loop_
_entity_poly.entity_id
_entity_poly.type
_entity_poly.pdbx_seq_one_letter_code
_entity_poly.pdbx_strand_id
1 'polypeptide(L)'
;MSQDSNMFERLEAQGKIDSSSDYKWDDGSEHDDVTKIYVSFGKECIRNIRFDYIKSGQPKYGSFHGPTFQGLLQTVSLVERY
;
A
#
# COMPACT_ATOMS: atom_id res chain seq x y z
N MET A 1 25.03 -14.38 -19.80
CA MET A 1 24.60 -13.25 -18.95
C MET A 1 23.29 -13.67 -18.32
N SER A 2 23.35 -14.13 -17.07
CA SER A 2 22.15 -14.55 -16.32
C SER A 2 21.31 -13.33 -15.97
N GLN A 3 20.00 -13.49 -16.10
CA GLN A 3 18.99 -12.48 -15.76
C GLN A 3 19.24 -11.93 -14.35
N ASP A 4 19.24 -10.61 -14.24
CA ASP A 4 19.14 -9.91 -12.97
C ASP A 4 17.93 -10.47 -12.20
N SER A 5 18.21 -11.18 -11.12
CA SER A 5 17.19 -11.57 -10.15
C SER A 5 16.47 -10.31 -9.71
N ASN A 6 15.15 -10.30 -9.86
CA ASN A 6 14.27 -9.25 -9.37
C ASN A 6 14.73 -8.79 -7.97
N MET A 7 15.14 -7.53 -7.82
CA MET A 7 15.68 -6.99 -6.57
C MET A 7 14.65 -7.03 -5.42
N PHE A 8 13.38 -7.30 -5.76
CA PHE A 8 12.27 -7.40 -4.83
C PHE A 8 11.51 -8.72 -5.01
N GLU A 9 11.28 -9.42 -3.91
CA GLU A 9 10.38 -10.57 -3.86
C GLU A 9 8.94 -10.09 -3.65
N ARG A 10 8.06 -10.32 -4.62
CA ARG A 10 6.62 -10.01 -4.51
C ARG A 10 5.85 -11.25 -4.11
N LEU A 11 5.09 -11.15 -3.03
CA LEU A 11 4.19 -12.21 -2.56
C LEU A 11 2.83 -12.15 -3.26
N GLU A 12 2.15 -13.29 -3.33
CA GLU A 12 0.80 -13.40 -3.89
C GLU A 12 -0.26 -12.72 -3.02
N ALA A 13 -1.18 -11.99 -3.67
CA ALA A 13 -2.26 -11.28 -3.00
C ALA A 13 -3.18 -12.24 -2.24
N GLN A 14 -3.58 -11.84 -1.03
CA GLN A 14 -4.49 -12.61 -0.17
C GLN A 14 -5.88 -11.98 -0.12
N GLY A 15 -6.91 -12.82 -0.15
CA GLY A 15 -8.31 -12.39 -0.10
C GLY A 15 -9.13 -12.88 -1.30
N LYS A 16 -10.30 -12.29 -1.52
CA LYS A 16 -11.12 -12.61 -2.69
C LYS A 16 -10.45 -12.03 -3.94
N ILE A 17 -9.98 -12.92 -4.81
CA ILE A 17 -9.49 -12.54 -6.14
C ILE A 17 -10.72 -12.22 -7.00
N ASP A 18 -10.93 -10.94 -7.29
CA ASP A 18 -11.91 -10.48 -8.26
C ASP A 18 -11.24 -10.33 -9.63
N SER A 19 -11.89 -10.81 -10.69
CA SER A 19 -11.40 -10.63 -12.06
C SER A 19 -11.54 -9.18 -12.55
N SER A 20 -12.39 -8.37 -11.91
CA SER A 20 -12.58 -6.95 -12.22
C SER A 20 -11.28 -6.15 -12.02
N SER A 21 -11.00 -5.24 -12.95
CA SER A 21 -9.87 -4.31 -12.87
C SER A 21 -10.03 -3.27 -11.76
N ASP A 22 -11.26 -2.96 -11.35
CA ASP A 22 -11.57 -1.82 -10.48
C ASP A 22 -10.99 -1.95 -9.06
N TYR A 23 -10.59 -3.17 -8.69
CA TYR A 23 -10.06 -3.50 -7.37
C TYR A 23 -8.59 -3.93 -7.39
N LYS A 24 -7.94 -3.92 -8.56
CA LYS A 24 -6.54 -4.30 -8.71
C LYS A 24 -5.66 -3.07 -8.61
N TRP A 25 -4.68 -3.12 -7.72
CA TRP A 25 -3.70 -2.04 -7.52
C TRP A 25 -2.34 -2.64 -7.20
N ASP A 26 -1.29 -1.95 -7.62
CA ASP A 26 0.12 -2.20 -7.32
C ASP A 26 0.82 -0.84 -7.43
N ASP A 27 1.29 -0.29 -6.30
CA ASP A 27 1.96 1.01 -6.26
C ASP A 27 3.41 0.95 -6.78
N GLY A 28 3.86 -0.25 -7.18
CA GLY A 28 5.19 -0.53 -7.70
C GLY A 28 6.27 -0.62 -6.62
N SER A 29 7.45 -1.06 -7.03
CA SER A 29 8.64 -1.23 -6.16
C SER A 29 9.54 0.01 -6.08
N GLU A 30 9.14 1.09 -6.74
CA GLU A 30 9.97 2.27 -7.00
C GLU A 30 9.94 3.28 -5.84
N HIS A 31 10.15 2.77 -4.62
CA HIS A 31 10.15 3.51 -3.35
C HIS A 31 11.20 2.93 -2.41
N ASP A 32 11.79 3.76 -1.56
CA ASP A 32 12.85 3.36 -0.63
C ASP A 32 12.29 2.76 0.66
N ASP A 33 11.18 3.31 1.17
CA ASP A 33 10.52 2.86 2.41
C ASP A 33 9.06 3.32 2.49
N VAL A 34 8.31 2.78 3.46
CA VAL A 34 6.96 3.18 3.86
C VAL A 34 7.04 3.99 5.15
N THR A 35 6.46 5.20 5.16
CA THR A 35 6.45 6.07 6.35
C THR A 35 5.15 5.98 7.14
N LYS A 36 4.04 5.78 6.43
CA LYS A 36 2.72 5.84 7.04
C LYS A 36 1.72 5.01 6.27
N ILE A 37 0.87 4.32 7.03
CA ILE A 37 -0.21 3.51 6.51
C ILE A 37 -1.52 4.10 7.01
N TYR A 38 -2.45 4.31 6.09
CA TYR A 38 -3.79 4.78 6.34
C TYR A 38 -4.74 3.65 6.03
N VAL A 39 -5.57 3.28 7.00
CA VAL A 39 -6.56 2.21 6.83
C VAL A 39 -7.91 2.76 7.29
N SER A 40 -8.89 2.75 6.39
CA SER A 40 -10.28 2.98 6.79
C SER A 40 -11.01 1.66 6.86
N PHE A 41 -11.81 1.46 7.90
CA PHE A 41 -12.59 0.25 8.08
C PHE A 41 -14.06 0.58 8.33
N GLY A 42 -14.93 -0.25 7.76
CA GLY A 42 -16.34 -0.29 8.07
C GLY A 42 -16.58 -1.27 9.23
N LYS A 43 -17.85 -1.61 9.45
CA LYS A 43 -18.23 -2.55 10.51
C LYS A 43 -17.61 -3.95 10.35
N GLU A 44 -17.39 -4.39 9.11
CA GLU A 44 -17.08 -5.79 8.79
C GLU A 44 -15.75 -5.98 8.06
N CYS A 45 -15.19 -4.92 7.45
CA CYS A 45 -14.01 -5.04 6.61
C CYS A 45 -13.24 -3.72 6.46
N ILE A 46 -12.00 -3.83 6.01
CA ILE A 46 -11.22 -2.70 5.49
C ILE A 46 -11.92 -2.19 4.22
N ARG A 47 -12.09 -0.87 4.11
CA ARG A 47 -12.79 -0.20 3.03
C ARG A 47 -11.85 0.47 2.06
N ASN A 48 -10.80 1.13 2.56
CA ASN A 48 -9.74 1.62 1.72
C ASN A 48 -8.40 1.64 2.48
N ILE A 49 -7.32 1.69 1.71
CA ILE A 49 -5.96 1.72 2.21
C ILE A 49 -5.11 2.71 1.40
N ARG A 50 -4.16 3.37 2.05
CA ARG A 50 -3.13 4.17 1.40
C ARG A 50 -1.81 3.99 2.13
N PHE A 51 -0.73 4.05 1.39
CA PHE A 51 0.64 4.10 1.90
C PHE A 51 1.28 5.43 1.49
N ASP A 52 2.00 6.06 2.42
CA ASP A 52 2.94 7.12 2.09
C ASP A 52 4.35 6.56 2.19
N TYR A 53 5.22 7.02 1.30
CA TYR A 53 6.52 6.44 1.03
C TYR A 53 7.65 7.47 1.16
N ILE A 54 8.89 6.98 1.14
CA ILE A 54 10.08 7.75 0.78
C ILE A 54 10.55 7.33 -0.61
N LYS A 55 10.98 8.28 -1.43
CA LYS A 55 11.74 8.02 -2.66
C LYS A 55 12.89 9.01 -2.79
N SER A 56 14.10 8.50 -2.96
CA SER A 56 15.34 9.28 -3.00
C SER A 56 15.45 10.23 -1.82
N GLY A 57 15.09 9.75 -0.62
CA GLY A 57 15.09 10.53 0.63
C GLY A 57 13.99 11.60 0.74
N GLN A 58 13.05 11.68 -0.21
CA GLN A 58 11.94 12.65 -0.19
C GLN A 58 10.59 11.98 0.06
N PRO A 59 9.67 12.61 0.81
CA PRO A 59 8.32 12.11 0.98
C PRO A 59 7.57 11.98 -0.35
N LYS A 60 6.89 10.85 -0.53
CA LYS A 60 6.00 10.59 -1.67
C LYS A 60 4.65 10.09 -1.17
N TYR A 61 3.62 10.86 -1.44
CA TYR A 61 2.25 10.51 -1.08
C TYR A 61 1.69 9.47 -2.04
N GLY A 62 1.17 8.37 -1.50
CA GLY A 62 0.45 7.37 -2.31
C GLY A 62 -1.01 7.72 -2.55
N SER A 63 -1.69 6.80 -3.23
CA SER A 63 -3.12 6.90 -3.55
C SER A 63 -3.96 6.09 -2.56
N PHE A 64 -5.23 6.47 -2.40
CA PHE A 64 -6.20 5.60 -1.73
C PHE A 64 -6.70 4.53 -2.69
N HIS A 65 -6.63 3.28 -2.25
CA HIS A 65 -7.14 2.12 -2.95
C HIS A 65 -8.41 1.62 -2.28
N GLY A 66 -9.45 1.37 -3.06
CA GLY A 66 -10.79 1.02 -2.58
C GLY A 66 -11.77 2.21 -2.61
N PRO A 67 -13.05 1.98 -2.33
CA PRO A 67 -14.08 3.00 -2.40
C PRO A 67 -13.83 4.17 -1.44
N THR A 68 -14.24 5.37 -1.85
CA THR A 68 -14.38 6.51 -0.93
C THR A 68 -15.31 6.11 0.21
N PHE A 69 -14.86 6.32 1.45
CA PHE A 69 -15.59 5.91 2.63
C PHE A 69 -15.51 6.98 3.71
N GLN A 70 -16.67 7.37 4.25
CA GLN A 70 -16.79 8.31 5.37
C GLN A 70 -16.90 7.54 6.68
N GLY A 71 -15.88 6.76 7.02
CA GLY A 71 -15.80 6.04 8.28
C GLY A 71 -14.56 6.38 9.07
N LEU A 72 -14.26 5.56 10.08
CA LEU A 72 -13.08 5.77 10.92
C LEU A 72 -11.81 5.50 10.13
N LEU A 73 -10.96 6.52 10.07
CA LEU A 73 -9.61 6.44 9.53
C LEU A 73 -8.64 6.18 10.67
N GLN A 74 -7.86 5.11 10.56
CA GLN A 74 -6.73 4.87 11.46
C GLN A 74 -5.43 5.10 10.70
N THR A 75 -4.48 5.71 11.40
CA THR A 75 -3.15 6.00 10.87
C THR A 75 -2.10 5.30 11.72
N VAL A 76 -1.25 4.52 11.05
CA VAL A 76 -0.05 3.93 11.65
C VAL A 76 1.14 4.68 11.07
N SER A 77 1.85 5.42 11.93
CA SER A 77 3.09 6.08 11.53
C SER A 77 4.26 5.19 11.93
N LEU A 78 5.09 4.84 10.95
CA LEU A 78 6.32 4.12 11.17
C LEU A 78 7.39 5.16 11.49
N VAL A 79 7.52 5.45 12.79
CA VAL A 79 8.65 6.22 13.31
C VAL A 79 9.76 5.24 13.60
N GLU A 80 10.95 5.48 13.06
CA GLU A 80 12.15 4.74 13.47
C GLU A 80 12.33 4.94 14.98
N ARG A 81 12.05 3.88 15.75
CA ARG A 81 12.37 3.86 17.17
C ARG A 81 13.84 3.50 17.27
N TYR A 82 14.66 4.50 17.53
CA TYR A 82 16.05 4.35 17.98
C TYR A 82 16.09 3.93 19.46
#